data_AF-A0A346C5Q0-F1
#
_entry.id   AF-A0A346C5Q0-F1
#
_cell.length_a   1.000
_cell.length_b   1.000
_cell.length_c   1.000
_cell.angle_alpha   90.00
_cell.angle_beta   90.00
_cell.angle_gamma   90.00
#
_symmetry.space_group_name_H-M   'P 1'
#
loop_
_entity.id
_entity.type
_entity.pdbx_description
1 polymer ?
#
loop_
_entity_poly.entity_id
_entity_poly.type
_entity_poly.pdbx_seq_one_letter_code
_entity_poly.pdbx_strand_id
1 'polypeptide(L)' 'MADGDDFYTRDRPRDPDPQLKEDRPRGGGPEDPDGRGTWPVWAIVLVILLGFVVLTVLFG' A
#
# COMPACT_ATOMS: atom_id res chain seq x y z
N MET A 1 13.21 47.60 -27.88
CA MET A 1 12.02 46.91 -27.37
C MET A 1 12.45 45.49 -27.13
N ALA A 2 12.38 45.00 -25.90
CA ALA A 2 12.77 43.64 -25.59
C ALA A 2 11.71 42.69 -26.17
N ASP A 3 12.14 41.72 -26.99
CA ASP A 3 11.33 40.59 -27.46
C ASP A 3 10.87 39.77 -26.25
N GLY A 4 9.81 40.24 -25.59
CA GLY A 4 9.27 39.66 -24.35
C GLY A 4 8.36 38.45 -24.58
N ASP A 5 7.99 38.19 -25.83
CA ASP A 5 7.02 37.15 -26.19
C ASP A 5 7.69 35.81 -26.56
N ASP A 6 9.01 35.81 -26.80
CA ASP A 6 9.75 34.63 -27.27
C ASP A 6 10.18 33.68 -26.14
N PHE A 7 10.25 34.16 -24.89
CA PHE A 7 10.75 33.37 -23.75
C PHE A 7 9.77 32.24 -23.36
N TYR A 8 8.46 32.47 -23.43
CA TYR A 8 7.45 31.46 -23.07
C TYR A 8 7.09 30.52 -24.23
N THR A 9 7.63 30.77 -25.42
CA THR A 9 7.24 30.08 -26.66
C THR A 9 8.23 28.98 -27.03
N ARG A 10 9.47 29.01 -26.50
CA ARG A 10 10.54 28.11 -26.95
C ARG A 10 10.68 26.79 -26.19
N ASP A 11 10.20 26.69 -24.95
CA ASP A 11 10.47 25.51 -24.09
C ASP A 11 9.23 24.71 -23.68
N ARG A 12 8.09 24.86 -24.38
CA ARG A 12 6.94 23.98 -24.16
C ARG A 12 7.03 22.80 -25.14
N PRO A 13 7.23 21.56 -24.65
CA PRO A 13 7.13 20.38 -25.50
C PRO A 13 5.80 20.40 -26.26
N ARG A 14 5.84 20.22 -27.58
CA ARG A 14 4.64 20.27 -28.44
C ARG A 14 3.68 19.12 -28.20
N ASP A 15 4.17 18.05 -27.58
CA ASP A 15 3.43 16.86 -27.28
C ASP A 15 3.36 16.69 -25.76
N PRO A 16 2.19 16.39 -25.18
CA PRO A 16 2.13 15.89 -23.81
C PRO A 16 2.91 14.58 -23.80
N ASP A 17 4.11 14.58 -23.22
CA ASP A 17 4.95 13.38 -23.09
C ASP A 17 4.20 12.40 -22.18
N PRO A 18 3.51 11.36 -22.70
CA PRO A 18 2.48 10.63 -21.94
C PRO A 18 3.05 9.74 -20.84
N GLN A 19 4.35 9.86 -20.54
CA GLN A 19 5.11 8.90 -19.74
C GLN A 19 6.19 9.56 -18.87
N LEU A 20 6.06 10.84 -18.52
CA LEU A 20 6.84 11.39 -17.41
C LEU A 20 6.61 10.51 -16.17
N LYS A 21 7.68 9.98 -15.58
CA LYS A 21 7.56 9.09 -14.40
C LYS A 21 6.89 9.81 -13.23
N GLU A 22 6.95 11.13 -13.26
CA GLU A 22 6.38 12.08 -12.33
C GLU A 22 4.85 12.24 -12.47
N ASP A 23 4.28 11.90 -13.64
CA ASP A 23 2.83 11.95 -13.95
C ASP A 23 2.10 10.67 -13.57
N ARG A 24 2.84 9.66 -13.08
CA ARG A 24 2.23 8.48 -12.49
C ARG A 24 1.43 8.90 -11.26
N PRO A 25 0.23 8.33 -11.03
CA PRO A 25 -0.54 8.60 -9.83
C PRO A 25 0.34 8.46 -8.58
N ARG A 26 0.56 9.56 -7.86
CA ARG A 26 1.26 9.57 -6.57
C ARG A 26 0.37 8.86 -5.55
N GLY A 27 0.44 7.54 -5.51
CA GLY A 27 -0.36 6.73 -4.59
C GLY A 27 -0.99 5.46 -5.18
N GLY A 28 -0.75 5.13 -6.46
CA GLY A 28 -1.26 3.90 -7.07
C GLY A 28 -0.35 2.67 -6.85
N GLY A 29 0.32 2.57 -5.70
CA GLY A 29 0.94 1.30 -5.32
C GLY A 29 -0.15 0.27 -5.04
N PRO A 30 0.11 -1.06 -5.18
CA PRO A 30 -0.88 -2.07 -4.85
C PRO A 30 -1.47 -1.75 -3.49
N GLU A 31 -2.80 -1.62 -3.45
CA GLU A 31 -3.55 -1.54 -2.20
C GLU A 31 -3.00 -2.63 -1.27
N ASP A 32 -2.68 -2.25 -0.03
CA ASP A 32 -2.05 -3.12 0.98
C ASP A 32 -2.55 -4.54 0.83
N PRO A 33 -1.66 -5.56 0.79
CA PRO A 33 -2.07 -6.93 0.49
C PRO A 33 -3.19 -7.31 1.44
N ASP A 34 -4.40 -7.43 0.88
CA ASP A 34 -5.65 -7.61 1.59
C ASP A 34 -5.41 -8.55 2.75
N GLY A 35 -5.56 -7.98 3.95
CA GLY A 35 -5.16 -8.59 5.20
C GLY A 35 -5.65 -10.04 5.25
N ARG A 36 -4.72 -10.97 5.10
CA ARG A 36 -4.95 -12.39 5.39
C ARG A 36 -5.44 -12.40 6.84
N GLY A 37 -6.76 -12.54 7.00
CA GLY A 37 -7.45 -12.21 8.24
C GLY A 37 -6.82 -12.88 9.45
N THR A 38 -7.08 -12.35 10.65
CA THR A 38 -6.49 -12.83 11.92
C THR A 38 -6.92 -14.26 12.31
N TRP A 39 -7.56 -15.01 11.40
CA TRP A 39 -8.01 -16.39 11.57
C TRP A 39 -6.90 -17.34 12.07
N PRO A 40 -5.64 -17.28 11.59
CA PRO A 40 -4.57 -18.10 12.16
C PRO A 40 -4.27 -17.77 13.63
N VAL A 41 -4.39 -16.50 14.02
CA VAL A 41 -4.18 -16.07 15.42
C VAL A 41 -5.28 -16.65 16.30
N TRP A 42 -6.54 -16.58 15.87
CA TRP A 42 -7.67 -17.16 16.61
C TRP A 42 -7.57 -18.68 16.73
N ALA A 43 -7.07 -19.38 15.70
CA ALA A 43 -6.81 -20.82 15.78
C ALA A 43 -5.77 -21.16 16.85
N ILE A 44 -4.66 -20.39 16.92
CA ILE A 44 -3.63 -20.59 17.96
C ILE A 44 -4.19 -20.33 19.36
N VAL A 45 -4.96 -19.25 19.53
CA VAL A 45 -5.60 -18.92 20.81
C VAL A 45 -6.54 -20.04 21.26
N LEU A 46 -7.34 -20.61 20.36
CA LEU A 46 -8.23 -21.73 20.67
C LEU A 46 -7.46 -22.97 21.16
N VAL A 47 -6.33 -23.29 20.51
CA VAL A 47 -5.48 -24.44 20.89
C VAL A 47 -4.89 -24.23 22.30
N ILE A 48 -4.41 -23.03 22.61
CA ILE A 48 -3.87 -22.70 23.94
C ILE A 48 -4.96 -22.84 25.01
N LEU A 49 -6.16 -22.31 24.76
CA LEU A 49 -7.30 -22.41 25.67
C LEU A 49 -7.69 -23.86 25.92
N LEU A 50 -7.79 -24.67 24.87
CA LEU A 50 -8.09 -26.10 24.99
C LEU A 50 -7.02 -26.82 25.83
N GLY A 51 -5.74 -26.57 25.55
CA GLY A 51 -4.62 -27.13 26.30
C GLY A 51 -4.67 -26.75 27.77
N PHE A 52 -4.98 -25.49 28.08
CA PHE A 52 -5.14 -25.02 29.46
C PHE A 52 -6.29 -25.73 30.19
N VAL A 53 -7.45 -25.92 29.54
CA VAL A 53 -8.58 -26.67 30.13
C VAL A 53 -8.19 -28.13 30.39
N VAL A 54 -7.51 -28.79 29.44
CA VAL A 54 -7.06 -30.17 29.62
C VAL A 54 -6.06 -30.28 30.77
N LEU A 55 -5.08 -29.38 30.84
CA LEU A 55 -4.10 -29.36 31.91
C LEU A 55 -4.75 -29.13 33.28
N THR A 56 -5.67 -28.18 33.38
CA THR A 56 -6.39 -27.90 34.64
C THR A 56 -7.27 -29.07 35.07
N VAL A 57 -7.90 -29.80 34.15
CA VAL A 57 -8.69 -31.01 34.47
C VAL A 57 -7.80 -32.18 34.89
N LEU A 58 -6.61 -32.32 34.31
CA LEU A 58 -5.71 -33.45 34.60
C LEU A 58 -4.84 -33.23 35.83
N PHE A 59 -4.45 -31.99 36.12
CA PHE A 59 -3.46 -31.65 37.15
C PHE A 59 -3.99 -30.73 38.27
N GLY A 60 -5.20 -30.18 38.14
CA GLY A 60 -5.89 -29.42 39.19
C GLY A 60 -6.81 -30.31 40.00
#